data_AF-A0A1C6WGT1-F1
#
_entry.id   AF-A0A1C6WGT1-F1
#
_cell.length_a   1.000
_cell.length_b   1.000
_cell.length_c   1.000
_cell.angle_alpha   90.00
_cell.angle_beta   90.00
_cell.angle_gamma   90.00
#
_symmetry.space_group_name_H-M   'P 1'
#
loop_
_entity.id
_entity.type
_entity.pdbx_description
1 polymer ?
#
loop_
_entity_poly.entity_id
_entity_poly.type
_entity_poly.pdbx_seq_one_letter_code
_entity_poly.pdbx_strand_id
1 'polypeptide(L)'
;MNKLLNEIAEIEKDKTSLEEVKNINMSYGKSLNKLFLDKIDDEKKKSEDMIKSMEKYIKDLDEIKNQSPKAEMSTFNVSHSKYKDHYITSQNNGKYISDIREKSLKLTEGNYEKSNINDIKNTLQIYLLDAQKHNSDINLYLNEITNLYNILKLNNIKNIIDEVKEFTKKIEEYNKNVKSELDKSETLIKTIKENSNLETCKSKIESTVDGKDVNECIKKVKESKNYILSEESNNDTYFKNAKENNENASLLFKNIEMANNKVKYIMETKKDNDTSDINYNLDELKENMDKSKKDKDEADKNAKQTEKNKILFEQYKKDVTELLNKYSELAIKNNIAQTKKDSNIIINEIKELQKRATLQAEASEQKINTIKKEKFSIEDDNANNNKSNQAAIGIQTSLENLENKLLKITNI
;
A
#
# COMPACT_ATOMS: atom_id res chain seq x y z
N MET A 1 -104.96 38.89 -26.70
CA MET A 1 -104.46 38.97 -28.09
C MET A 1 -103.36 40.02 -28.26
N ASN A 2 -103.54 41.28 -27.83
CA ASN A 2 -102.50 42.32 -28.03
C ASN A 2 -101.18 42.12 -27.26
N LYS A 3 -101.17 41.36 -26.16
CA LYS A 3 -99.94 41.04 -25.41
C LYS A 3 -99.08 39.98 -26.12
N LEU A 4 -99.74 38.97 -26.71
CA LEU A 4 -99.11 37.93 -27.55
C LEU A 4 -98.65 38.47 -28.91
N LEU A 5 -99.37 39.44 -29.48
CA LEU A 5 -98.94 40.13 -30.70
C LEU A 5 -97.72 41.04 -30.45
N ASN A 6 -97.59 41.64 -29.27
CA ASN A 6 -96.40 42.41 -28.92
C ASN A 6 -95.19 41.52 -28.62
N GLU A 7 -95.37 40.34 -28.02
CA GLU A 7 -94.28 39.36 -27.83
C GLU A 7 -93.83 38.74 -29.16
N ILE A 8 -94.75 38.46 -30.09
CA ILE A 8 -94.39 38.02 -31.45
C ILE A 8 -93.74 39.17 -32.24
N ALA A 9 -94.17 40.42 -32.07
CA ALA A 9 -93.56 41.59 -32.68
C ALA A 9 -92.19 41.96 -32.08
N GLU A 10 -91.90 41.58 -30.83
CA GLU A 10 -90.55 41.67 -30.24
C GLU A 10 -89.63 40.59 -30.81
N ILE A 11 -90.13 39.37 -31.03
CA ILE A 11 -89.37 38.30 -31.71
C ILE A 11 -89.17 38.61 -33.20
N GLU A 12 -90.11 39.29 -33.86
CA GLU A 12 -89.93 39.83 -35.22
C GLU A 12 -89.05 41.09 -35.28
N LYS A 13 -88.84 41.76 -34.13
CA LYS A 13 -87.94 42.93 -34.00
C LYS A 13 -86.51 42.55 -33.65
N ASP A 14 -86.27 41.42 -32.99
CA ASP A 14 -84.95 40.78 -32.95
C ASP A 14 -84.75 39.91 -34.20
N LYS A 15 -84.84 40.57 -35.36
CA LYS A 15 -84.03 40.17 -36.51
C LYS A 15 -82.58 40.39 -36.10
N THR A 16 -81.97 39.43 -35.38
CA THR A 16 -80.55 39.22 -35.58
C THR A 16 -80.43 38.95 -37.07
N SER A 17 -79.95 39.94 -37.83
CA SER A 17 -79.94 39.81 -39.28
C SER A 17 -79.15 38.54 -39.61
N LEU A 18 -79.53 37.81 -40.66
CA LEU A 18 -78.72 36.67 -41.13
C LEU A 18 -77.23 37.06 -41.25
N GLU A 19 -76.98 38.34 -41.51
CA GLU A 19 -75.66 38.96 -41.55
C GLU A 19 -74.96 39.06 -40.19
N GLU A 20 -75.66 39.41 -39.11
CA GLU A 20 -75.11 39.39 -37.75
C GLU A 20 -74.76 37.98 -37.28
N VAL A 21 -75.60 36.98 -37.57
CA VAL A 21 -75.29 35.57 -37.27
C VAL A 21 -74.09 35.07 -38.06
N LYS A 22 -73.98 35.46 -39.34
CA LYS A 22 -72.79 35.18 -40.17
C LYS A 22 -71.53 35.86 -39.62
N ASN A 23 -71.64 37.12 -39.17
CA ASN A 23 -70.53 37.87 -38.57
C ASN A 23 -70.05 37.26 -37.24
N ILE A 24 -70.98 36.82 -36.39
CA ILE A 24 -70.67 36.10 -35.15
C ILE A 24 -69.98 34.76 -35.47
N ASN A 25 -70.53 33.98 -36.41
CA ASN A 25 -69.94 32.70 -36.80
C ASN A 25 -68.55 32.86 -37.43
N MET A 26 -68.33 33.93 -38.20
CA MET A 26 -67.03 34.27 -38.78
C MET A 26 -66.02 34.67 -37.69
N SER A 27 -66.42 35.49 -36.72
CA SER A 27 -65.59 35.90 -35.59
C SER A 27 -65.20 34.73 -34.68
N TYR A 28 -66.19 33.88 -34.37
CA TYR A 28 -65.99 32.64 -33.63
C TYR A 28 -65.06 31.68 -34.37
N GLY A 29 -65.29 31.46 -35.66
CA GLY A 29 -64.45 30.60 -36.50
C GLY A 29 -63.00 31.09 -36.59
N LYS A 30 -62.77 32.41 -36.72
CA LYS A 30 -61.42 33.00 -36.68
C LYS A 30 -60.72 32.74 -35.35
N SER A 31 -61.45 32.91 -34.25
CA SER A 31 -60.92 32.69 -32.89
C SER A 31 -60.56 31.22 -32.67
N LEU A 32 -61.40 30.30 -33.15
CA LEU A 32 -61.17 28.86 -33.06
C LEU A 32 -60.00 28.40 -33.95
N ASN A 33 -59.88 28.95 -35.16
CA ASN A 33 -58.75 28.67 -36.05
C ASN A 33 -57.42 29.15 -35.45
N LYS A 34 -57.42 30.32 -34.79
CA LYS A 34 -56.26 30.79 -34.02
C LYS A 34 -55.89 29.82 -32.89
N LEU A 35 -56.87 29.32 -32.15
CA LEU A 35 -56.63 28.32 -31.10
C LEU A 35 -56.00 27.03 -31.65
N PHE A 36 -56.46 26.54 -32.81
CA PHE A 36 -55.84 25.38 -33.46
C PHE A 36 -54.40 25.66 -33.88
N LEU A 37 -54.12 26.85 -34.42
CA LEU A 37 -52.76 27.25 -34.80
C LEU A 37 -51.84 27.32 -33.57
N ASP A 38 -52.29 27.93 -32.48
CA ASP A 38 -51.54 28.01 -31.22
C ASP A 38 -51.22 26.59 -30.69
N LYS A 39 -52.16 25.64 -30.81
CA LYS A 39 -51.93 24.24 -30.43
C LYS A 39 -50.94 23.52 -31.35
N ILE A 40 -50.92 23.82 -32.64
CA ILE A 40 -49.94 23.27 -33.57
C ILE A 40 -48.54 23.84 -33.28
N ASP A 41 -48.44 25.13 -32.91
CA ASP A 41 -47.19 25.74 -32.45
C ASP A 41 -46.68 25.07 -31.15
N ASP A 42 -47.57 24.76 -30.19
CA ASP A 42 -47.22 23.99 -28.99
C ASP A 42 -46.65 22.60 -29.34
N GLU A 43 -47.31 21.86 -30.25
CA GLU A 43 -46.84 20.55 -30.68
C GLU A 43 -45.48 20.65 -31.40
N LYS A 44 -45.29 21.66 -32.25
CA LYS A 44 -43.98 21.91 -32.87
C LYS A 44 -42.88 22.10 -31.81
N LYS A 45 -43.11 22.96 -30.81
CA LYS A 45 -42.14 23.20 -29.75
C LYS A 45 -41.80 21.94 -28.96
N LYS A 46 -42.81 21.13 -28.61
CA LYS A 46 -42.59 19.82 -27.95
C LYS A 46 -41.69 18.90 -28.79
N SER A 47 -41.93 18.84 -30.10
CA SER A 47 -41.14 18.00 -31.01
C SER A 47 -39.66 18.42 -31.02
N GLU A 48 -39.39 19.73 -31.08
CA GLU A 48 -38.04 20.28 -31.08
C GLU A 48 -37.30 19.99 -29.77
N ASP A 49 -37.97 20.13 -28.63
CA ASP A 49 -37.38 19.84 -27.32
C ASP A 49 -37.08 18.35 -27.14
N MET A 50 -37.98 17.46 -27.59
CA MET A 50 -37.74 16.01 -27.56
C MET A 50 -36.58 15.59 -28.47
N ILE A 51 -36.50 16.13 -29.69
CA ILE A 51 -35.41 15.83 -30.62
C ILE A 51 -34.06 16.32 -30.08
N LYS A 52 -33.99 17.50 -29.45
CA LYS A 52 -32.78 18.00 -28.78
C LYS A 52 -32.34 17.07 -27.64
N SER A 53 -33.29 16.53 -26.88
CA SER A 53 -32.97 15.52 -25.84
C SER A 53 -32.38 14.25 -26.46
N MET A 54 -32.94 13.75 -27.58
CA MET A 54 -32.36 12.60 -28.29
C MET A 54 -30.93 12.88 -28.76
N GLU A 55 -30.65 14.07 -29.30
CA GLU A 55 -29.29 14.45 -29.73
C GLU A 55 -28.28 14.35 -28.59
N LYS A 56 -28.67 14.76 -27.38
CA LYS A 56 -27.83 14.67 -26.20
C LYS A 56 -27.55 13.20 -25.84
N TYR A 57 -28.60 12.37 -25.75
CA TYR A 57 -28.42 10.95 -25.41
C TYR A 57 -27.56 10.21 -26.44
N ILE A 58 -27.73 10.49 -27.74
CA ILE A 58 -26.94 9.87 -28.81
C ILE A 58 -25.45 10.23 -28.69
N LYS A 59 -25.13 11.50 -28.43
CA LYS A 59 -23.74 11.92 -28.21
C LYS A 59 -23.13 11.21 -27.00
N ASP A 60 -23.87 11.13 -25.90
CA ASP A 60 -23.38 10.45 -24.69
C ASP A 60 -23.23 8.94 -24.91
N LEU A 61 -24.10 8.32 -25.71
CA LEU A 61 -24.03 6.90 -26.08
C LEU A 61 -22.79 6.61 -26.94
N ASP A 62 -22.48 7.49 -27.88
CA ASP A 62 -21.28 7.39 -28.72
C ASP A 62 -20.00 7.50 -27.86
N GLU A 63 -19.99 8.39 -26.87
CA GLU A 63 -18.89 8.51 -25.92
C GLU A 63 -18.71 7.26 -25.06
N ILE A 64 -19.81 6.72 -24.53
CA ILE A 64 -19.81 5.44 -23.79
C ILE A 64 -19.25 4.31 -24.66
N LYS A 65 -19.71 4.20 -25.91
CA LYS A 65 -19.25 3.18 -26.87
C LYS A 65 -17.74 3.16 -27.03
N ASN A 66 -17.14 4.35 -27.14
CA ASN A 66 -15.70 4.49 -27.35
C ASN A 66 -14.87 4.08 -26.12
N GLN A 67 -15.50 4.02 -24.95
CA GLN A 67 -14.87 3.66 -23.68
C GLN A 67 -15.16 2.21 -23.26
N SER A 68 -16.15 1.54 -23.85
CA SER A 68 -16.58 0.18 -23.47
C SER A 68 -15.65 -0.93 -24.01
N PRO A 69 -15.48 -2.05 -23.27
CA PRO A 69 -14.71 -3.20 -23.72
C PRO A 69 -15.28 -3.87 -24.99
N LYS A 70 -14.41 -4.47 -25.81
CA LYS A 70 -14.78 -5.13 -27.09
C LYS A 70 -15.84 -6.24 -26.97
N ALA A 71 -15.95 -6.91 -25.83
CA ALA A 71 -16.87 -8.02 -25.62
C ALA A 71 -18.35 -7.60 -25.53
N GLU A 72 -18.65 -6.36 -25.13
CA GLU A 72 -20.02 -5.83 -25.04
C GLU A 72 -20.50 -5.18 -26.35
N MET A 73 -19.61 -5.08 -27.33
CA MET A 73 -19.80 -4.27 -28.52
C MET A 73 -20.80 -4.88 -29.51
N SER A 74 -21.05 -6.20 -29.49
CA SER A 74 -21.97 -6.88 -30.41
C SER A 74 -23.44 -6.56 -30.15
N THR A 75 -23.90 -6.70 -28.90
CA THR A 75 -25.27 -6.34 -28.47
C THR A 75 -25.48 -4.82 -28.53
N PHE A 76 -24.44 -4.06 -28.21
CA PHE A 76 -24.44 -2.60 -28.36
C PHE A 76 -24.63 -2.18 -29.82
N ASN A 77 -23.91 -2.79 -30.77
CA ASN A 77 -23.95 -2.41 -32.19
C ASN A 77 -25.33 -2.62 -32.84
N VAL A 78 -26.05 -3.69 -32.47
CA VAL A 78 -27.41 -3.95 -32.97
C VAL A 78 -28.38 -2.90 -32.42
N SER A 79 -28.31 -2.63 -31.12
CA SER A 79 -29.14 -1.60 -30.47
C SER A 79 -28.81 -0.19 -30.99
N HIS A 80 -27.55 0.02 -31.37
CA HIS A 80 -27.02 1.29 -31.84
C HIS A 80 -27.51 1.71 -33.22
N SER A 81 -27.54 0.77 -34.17
CA SER A 81 -28.13 1.02 -35.48
C SER A 81 -29.60 1.41 -35.36
N LYS A 82 -30.35 0.70 -34.50
CA LYS A 82 -31.78 0.89 -34.32
C LYS A 82 -32.13 2.29 -33.81
N TYR A 83 -31.37 2.84 -32.86
CA TYR A 83 -31.69 4.18 -32.33
C TYR A 83 -31.31 5.31 -33.28
N LYS A 84 -30.28 5.13 -34.10
CA LYS A 84 -29.93 6.13 -35.13
C LYS A 84 -31.07 6.28 -36.13
N ASP A 85 -31.72 5.17 -36.46
CA ASP A 85 -32.93 5.16 -37.29
C ASP A 85 -34.12 5.84 -36.58
N HIS A 86 -34.32 5.59 -35.28
CA HIS A 86 -35.32 6.28 -34.48
C HIS A 86 -35.12 7.80 -34.42
N TYR A 87 -33.88 8.24 -34.28
CA TYR A 87 -33.52 9.66 -34.31
C TYR A 87 -33.79 10.30 -35.67
N ILE A 88 -33.35 9.67 -36.76
CA ILE A 88 -33.60 10.14 -38.13
C ILE A 88 -35.12 10.22 -38.40
N THR A 89 -35.87 9.20 -37.99
CA THR A 89 -37.33 9.18 -38.10
C THR A 89 -37.96 10.32 -37.31
N SER A 90 -37.46 10.60 -36.11
CA SER A 90 -37.94 11.71 -35.27
C SER A 90 -37.65 13.07 -35.89
N GLN A 91 -36.48 13.26 -36.51
CA GLN A 91 -36.17 14.47 -37.27
C GLN A 91 -37.12 14.66 -38.46
N ASN A 92 -37.47 13.58 -39.16
CA ASN A 92 -38.43 13.65 -40.27
C ASN A 92 -39.83 14.01 -39.77
N ASN A 93 -40.27 13.44 -38.65
CA ASN A 93 -41.52 13.80 -37.99
C ASN A 93 -41.54 15.28 -37.55
N GLY A 94 -40.45 15.80 -36.97
CA GLY A 94 -40.33 17.21 -36.59
C GLY A 94 -40.39 18.18 -37.78
N LYS A 95 -39.78 17.79 -38.92
CA LYS A 95 -39.91 18.53 -40.19
C LYS A 95 -41.36 18.53 -40.69
N TYR A 96 -42.02 17.37 -40.66
CA TYR A 96 -43.42 17.25 -41.06
C TYR A 96 -44.35 18.12 -40.21
N ILE A 97 -44.14 18.18 -38.88
CA ILE A 97 -44.89 19.07 -37.97
C ILE A 97 -44.62 20.55 -38.33
N SER A 98 -43.38 20.90 -38.67
CA SER A 98 -43.04 22.26 -39.13
C SER A 98 -43.75 22.64 -40.43
N ASP A 99 -43.84 21.69 -41.38
CA ASP A 99 -44.57 21.88 -42.63
C ASP A 99 -46.08 22.04 -42.38
N ILE A 100 -46.65 21.24 -41.46
CA ILE A 100 -48.05 21.39 -41.01
C ILE A 100 -48.28 22.80 -40.47
N ARG A 101 -47.38 23.28 -39.62
CA ARG A 101 -47.48 24.63 -39.05
C ARG A 101 -47.48 25.69 -40.16
N GLU A 102 -46.56 25.61 -41.11
CA GLU A 102 -46.49 26.57 -42.22
C GLU A 102 -47.77 26.56 -43.07
N LYS A 103 -48.29 25.37 -43.39
CA LYS A 103 -49.57 25.22 -44.11
C LYS A 103 -50.74 25.79 -43.30
N SER A 104 -50.76 25.56 -41.99
CA SER A 104 -51.78 26.08 -41.08
C SER A 104 -51.79 27.59 -41.03
N LEU A 105 -50.60 28.22 -40.95
CA LEU A 105 -50.46 29.66 -40.96
C LEU A 105 -51.03 30.29 -42.25
N LYS A 106 -50.65 29.75 -43.42
CA LYS A 106 -51.17 30.20 -44.72
C LYS A 106 -52.70 30.08 -44.84
N LEU A 107 -53.30 29.06 -44.24
CA LEU A 107 -54.76 28.88 -44.19
C LEU A 107 -55.44 29.96 -43.35
N THR A 108 -54.80 30.44 -42.28
CA THR A 108 -55.34 31.46 -41.38
C THR A 108 -55.09 32.91 -41.83
N GLU A 109 -54.09 33.12 -42.70
CA GLU A 109 -53.76 34.44 -43.28
C GLU A 109 -54.52 34.73 -44.59
N GLY A 110 -55.15 33.72 -45.20
CA GLY A 110 -55.88 33.84 -46.46
C GLY A 110 -57.19 34.62 -46.37
N ASN A 111 -57.65 35.14 -47.52
CA ASN A 111 -58.92 35.87 -47.61
C ASN A 111 -60.11 34.88 -47.43
N TYR A 112 -60.79 34.95 -46.27
CA TYR A 112 -61.89 34.07 -45.85
C TYR A 112 -63.14 34.10 -46.77
N GLU A 113 -63.16 35.01 -47.74
CA GLU A 113 -64.20 35.09 -48.78
C GLU A 113 -64.06 33.99 -49.86
N LYS A 114 -62.86 33.41 -50.02
CA LYS A 114 -62.58 32.40 -51.06
C LYS A 114 -62.64 30.95 -50.55
N SER A 115 -62.74 30.74 -49.23
CA SER A 115 -62.75 29.43 -48.57
C SER A 115 -63.63 29.47 -47.32
N ASN A 116 -64.50 28.47 -47.12
CA ASN A 116 -65.43 28.43 -46.00
C ASN A 116 -64.69 28.32 -44.65
N ILE A 117 -65.04 29.17 -43.67
CA ILE A 117 -64.42 29.17 -42.33
C ILE A 117 -64.48 27.79 -41.64
N ASN A 118 -65.52 27.00 -41.93
CA ASN A 118 -65.67 25.63 -41.44
C ASN A 118 -64.71 24.63 -42.11
N ASP A 119 -64.38 24.82 -43.38
CA ASP A 119 -63.43 23.95 -44.10
C ASP A 119 -62.00 24.19 -43.61
N ILE A 120 -61.66 25.46 -43.33
CA ILE A 120 -60.39 25.83 -42.69
C ILE A 120 -60.29 25.17 -41.31
N LYS A 121 -61.35 25.26 -40.51
CA LYS A 121 -61.43 24.62 -39.18
C LYS A 121 -61.19 23.11 -39.26
N ASN A 122 -61.89 22.41 -40.16
CA ASN A 122 -61.73 20.96 -40.32
C ASN A 122 -60.31 20.58 -40.74
N THR A 123 -59.70 21.36 -41.63
CA THR A 123 -58.32 21.14 -42.08
C THR A 123 -57.32 21.34 -40.93
N LEU A 124 -57.46 22.41 -40.15
CA LEU A 124 -56.60 22.68 -38.99
C LEU A 124 -56.75 21.61 -37.91
N GLN A 125 -57.95 21.06 -37.72
CA GLN A 125 -58.18 19.95 -36.79
C GLN A 125 -57.45 18.67 -37.23
N ILE A 126 -57.49 18.33 -38.52
CA ILE A 126 -56.75 17.18 -39.08
C ILE A 126 -55.24 17.39 -38.87
N TYR A 127 -54.74 18.57 -39.19
CA TYR A 127 -53.34 18.94 -39.00
C TYR A 127 -52.89 18.86 -37.53
N LEU A 128 -53.71 19.30 -36.58
CA LEU A 128 -53.41 19.13 -35.16
C LEU A 128 -53.33 17.65 -34.77
N LEU A 129 -54.28 16.82 -35.22
CA LEU A 129 -54.27 15.39 -34.94
C LEU A 129 -53.03 14.69 -35.52
N ASP A 130 -52.64 15.04 -36.75
CA ASP A 130 -51.42 14.53 -37.37
C ASP A 130 -50.17 14.96 -36.59
N ALA A 131 -50.08 16.23 -36.20
CA ALA A 131 -48.96 16.73 -35.40
C ALA A 131 -48.86 16.02 -34.04
N GLN A 132 -49.99 15.80 -33.36
CA GLN A 132 -50.06 15.05 -32.11
C GLN A 132 -49.60 13.60 -32.28
N LYS A 133 -50.02 12.94 -33.37
CA LYS A 133 -49.59 11.57 -33.68
C LYS A 133 -48.08 11.49 -33.88
N HIS A 134 -47.51 12.37 -34.70
CA HIS A 134 -46.06 12.41 -34.92
C HIS A 134 -45.28 12.72 -33.65
N ASN A 135 -45.81 13.57 -32.76
CA ASN A 135 -45.22 13.80 -31.44
C ASN A 135 -45.28 12.58 -30.53
N SER A 136 -46.37 11.82 -30.57
CA SER A 136 -46.48 10.55 -29.84
C SER A 136 -45.39 9.57 -30.29
N ASP A 137 -45.13 9.48 -31.59
CA ASP A 137 -44.06 8.63 -32.14
C ASP A 137 -42.67 9.12 -31.68
N ILE A 138 -42.40 10.43 -31.75
CA ILE A 138 -41.14 11.02 -31.25
C ILE A 138 -40.95 10.70 -29.77
N ASN A 139 -42.01 10.84 -28.95
CA ASN A 139 -41.95 10.55 -27.53
C ASN A 139 -41.67 9.06 -27.25
N LEU A 140 -42.28 8.15 -28.01
CA LEU A 140 -41.99 6.72 -27.91
C LEU A 140 -40.50 6.44 -28.18
N TYR A 141 -39.96 6.99 -29.27
CA TYR A 141 -38.56 6.85 -29.62
C TYR A 141 -37.61 7.46 -28.59
N LEU A 142 -37.98 8.58 -27.97
CA LEU A 142 -37.19 9.21 -26.92
C LEU A 142 -37.10 8.28 -25.72
N ASN A 143 -38.22 7.70 -25.30
CA ASN A 143 -38.26 6.75 -24.19
C ASN A 143 -37.40 5.51 -24.48
N GLU A 144 -37.44 4.97 -25.70
CA GLU A 144 -36.57 3.84 -26.08
C GLU A 144 -35.08 4.20 -26.02
N ILE A 145 -34.70 5.39 -26.49
CA ILE A 145 -33.32 5.91 -26.43
C ILE A 145 -32.86 6.10 -24.98
N THR A 146 -33.70 6.74 -24.14
CA THR A 146 -33.40 6.99 -22.73
C THR A 146 -33.26 5.68 -21.95
N ASN A 147 -34.12 4.69 -22.20
CA ASN A 147 -34.03 3.38 -21.55
C ASN A 147 -32.72 2.66 -21.89
N LEU A 148 -32.33 2.65 -23.16
CA LEU A 148 -31.06 2.06 -23.59
C LEU A 148 -29.86 2.74 -22.94
N TYR A 149 -29.87 4.08 -22.92
CA TYR A 149 -28.85 4.86 -22.25
C TYR A 149 -28.69 4.48 -20.76
N ASN A 150 -29.81 4.35 -20.05
CA ASN A 150 -29.80 3.94 -18.65
C ASN A 150 -29.26 2.52 -18.45
N ILE A 151 -29.63 1.57 -19.31
CA ILE A 151 -29.09 0.19 -19.28
C ILE A 151 -27.57 0.20 -19.46
N LEU A 152 -27.06 0.96 -20.42
CA LEU A 152 -25.63 1.03 -20.70
C LEU A 152 -24.84 1.71 -19.59
N LYS A 153 -25.41 2.79 -19.04
CA LYS A 153 -24.87 3.46 -17.86
C LYS A 153 -24.76 2.49 -16.68
N LEU A 154 -25.82 1.71 -16.42
CA LEU A 154 -25.84 0.69 -15.36
C LEU A 154 -24.80 -0.41 -15.59
N ASN A 155 -24.70 -0.93 -16.82
CA ASN A 155 -23.71 -1.96 -17.16
C ASN A 155 -22.28 -1.44 -16.97
N ASN A 156 -21.98 -0.21 -17.39
CA ASN A 156 -20.67 0.40 -17.15
C ASN A 156 -20.34 0.51 -15.66
N ILE A 157 -21.29 0.96 -14.84
CA ILE A 157 -21.10 1.04 -13.38
C ILE A 157 -20.86 -0.35 -12.79
N LYS A 158 -21.65 -1.35 -13.21
CA LYS A 158 -21.50 -2.74 -12.76
C LYS A 158 -20.13 -3.32 -13.11
N ASN A 159 -19.64 -3.10 -14.34
CA ASN A 159 -18.31 -3.56 -14.75
C ASN A 159 -17.21 -2.93 -13.89
N ILE A 160 -17.30 -1.64 -13.60
CA ILE A 160 -16.36 -0.96 -12.69
C ILE A 160 -16.41 -1.58 -11.29
N ILE A 161 -17.60 -1.91 -10.78
CA ILE A 161 -17.75 -2.56 -9.48
C ILE A 161 -17.16 -3.96 -9.48
N ASP A 162 -17.33 -4.73 -10.55
CA ASP A 162 -16.75 -6.06 -10.66
C ASP A 162 -15.21 -6.02 -10.69
N GLU A 163 -14.59 -5.02 -11.32
CA GLU A 163 -13.14 -4.75 -11.20
C GLU A 163 -12.75 -4.41 -9.75
N VAL A 164 -13.53 -3.56 -9.07
CA VAL A 164 -13.28 -3.20 -7.66
C VAL A 164 -13.34 -4.43 -6.74
N LYS A 165 -14.25 -5.39 -7.00
CA LYS A 165 -14.31 -6.65 -6.25
C LYS A 165 -13.03 -7.47 -6.41
N GLU A 166 -12.50 -7.56 -7.63
CA GLU A 166 -11.23 -8.25 -7.87
C GLU A 166 -10.07 -7.56 -7.15
N PHE A 167 -9.99 -6.23 -7.23
CA PHE A 167 -8.96 -5.48 -6.50
C PHE A 167 -9.08 -5.68 -5.00
N THR A 168 -10.30 -5.67 -4.46
CA THR A 168 -10.58 -5.92 -3.03
C THR A 168 -10.06 -7.29 -2.59
N LYS A 169 -10.32 -8.34 -3.36
CA LYS A 169 -9.81 -9.71 -3.07
C LYS A 169 -8.28 -9.77 -3.08
N LYS A 170 -7.64 -9.11 -4.05
CA LYS A 170 -6.17 -9.06 -4.14
C LYS A 170 -5.55 -8.29 -2.98
N ILE A 171 -6.17 -7.17 -2.56
CA ILE A 171 -5.74 -6.42 -1.37
C ILE A 171 -5.82 -7.29 -0.11
N GLU A 172 -6.90 -8.06 0.06
CA GLU A 172 -7.04 -9.01 1.17
C GLU A 172 -5.93 -10.08 1.17
N GLU A 173 -5.59 -10.62 -0.01
CA GLU A 173 -4.48 -11.57 -0.17
C GLU A 173 -3.13 -10.94 0.18
N TYR A 174 -2.86 -9.73 -0.31
CA TYR A 174 -1.63 -9.01 0.02
C TYR A 174 -1.52 -8.70 1.52
N ASN A 175 -2.62 -8.31 2.18
CA ASN A 175 -2.64 -8.11 3.63
C ASN A 175 -2.24 -9.39 4.39
N LYS A 176 -2.81 -10.55 4.01
CA LYS A 176 -2.43 -11.86 4.58
C LYS A 176 -0.95 -12.18 4.36
N ASN A 177 -0.41 -11.89 3.18
CA ASN A 177 1.00 -12.10 2.90
C ASN A 177 1.91 -11.20 3.75
N VAL A 178 1.59 -9.91 3.88
CA VAL A 178 2.32 -8.99 4.78
C VAL A 178 2.30 -9.50 6.22
N LYS A 179 1.14 -9.98 6.70
CA LYS A 179 1.01 -10.54 8.05
C LYS A 179 1.85 -11.81 8.23
N SER A 180 1.87 -12.71 7.26
CA SER A 180 2.72 -13.90 7.28
C SER A 180 4.22 -13.52 7.38
N GLU A 181 4.68 -12.54 6.61
CA GLU A 181 6.08 -12.10 6.68
C GLU A 181 6.41 -11.42 8.01
N LEU A 182 5.46 -10.67 8.60
CA LEU A 182 5.59 -10.15 9.96
C LEU A 182 5.74 -11.27 10.98
N ASP A 183 4.90 -12.31 10.94
CA ASP A 183 4.93 -13.41 11.91
C ASP A 183 6.25 -14.19 11.84
N LYS A 184 6.79 -14.39 10.62
CA LYS A 184 8.13 -14.97 10.42
C LYS A 184 9.22 -14.08 11.02
N SER A 185 9.15 -12.78 10.78
CA SER A 185 10.09 -11.81 11.33
C SER A 185 10.04 -11.75 12.87
N GLU A 186 8.85 -11.75 13.47
CA GLU A 186 8.67 -11.79 14.93
C GLU A 186 9.23 -13.08 15.54
N THR A 187 9.00 -14.22 14.88
CA THR A 187 9.56 -15.52 15.29
C THR A 187 11.07 -15.52 15.26
N LEU A 188 11.68 -14.95 14.20
CA LEU A 188 13.13 -14.82 14.08
C LEU A 188 13.71 -13.94 15.20
N ILE A 189 13.12 -12.77 15.45
CA ILE A 189 13.55 -11.87 16.53
C ILE A 189 13.43 -12.54 17.89
N LYS A 190 12.33 -13.23 18.16
CA LYS A 190 12.14 -13.98 19.41
C LYS A 190 13.22 -15.05 19.57
N THR A 191 13.50 -15.80 18.51
CA THR A 191 14.53 -16.84 18.51
C THR A 191 15.92 -16.25 18.76
N ILE A 192 16.25 -15.11 18.16
CA ILE A 192 17.51 -14.39 18.44
C ILE A 192 17.58 -14.00 19.92
N LYS A 193 16.51 -13.43 20.47
CA LYS A 193 16.47 -13.04 21.88
C LYS A 193 16.65 -14.23 22.82
N GLU A 194 15.98 -15.36 22.56
CA GLU A 194 16.03 -16.57 23.38
C GLU A 194 17.36 -17.33 23.24
N ASN A 195 17.88 -17.47 22.01
CA ASN A 195 19.19 -18.09 21.77
C ASN A 195 20.34 -17.21 22.26
N SER A 196 20.09 -15.91 22.41
CA SER A 196 21.09 -15.02 22.92
C SER A 196 21.28 -15.22 24.41
N ASN A 197 22.32 -15.98 24.77
CA ASN A 197 22.99 -15.89 26.07
C ASN A 197 23.64 -14.50 26.29
N LEU A 198 23.29 -13.50 25.46
CA LEU A 198 23.72 -12.12 25.49
C LEU A 198 23.43 -11.50 26.84
N GLU A 199 22.29 -11.75 27.46
CA GLU A 199 21.90 -11.04 28.68
C GLU A 199 22.77 -11.44 29.87
N THR A 200 23.05 -12.74 30.04
CA THR A 200 23.97 -13.26 31.06
C THR A 200 25.41 -12.83 30.83
N CYS A 201 25.88 -12.81 29.57
CA CYS A 201 27.23 -12.33 29.27
C CYS A 201 27.32 -10.79 29.35
N LYS A 202 26.28 -10.04 28.98
CA LYS A 202 26.23 -8.58 29.16
C LYS A 202 26.38 -8.21 30.64
N SER A 203 25.68 -8.89 31.55
CA SER A 203 25.74 -8.58 32.99
C SER A 203 27.08 -8.91 33.64
N LYS A 204 27.82 -9.89 33.12
CA LYS A 204 29.11 -10.31 33.71
C LYS A 204 30.25 -9.34 33.41
N ILE A 205 30.19 -8.53 32.34
CA ILE A 205 31.27 -7.62 31.92
C ILE A 205 31.68 -6.61 33.00
N GLU A 206 30.75 -6.17 33.84
CA GLU A 206 31.00 -5.16 34.88
C GLU A 206 31.56 -5.76 36.19
N SER A 207 31.69 -7.08 36.28
CA SER A 207 32.16 -7.79 37.47
C SER A 207 33.60 -8.28 37.32
N THR A 208 34.25 -8.66 38.42
CA THR A 208 35.57 -9.30 38.39
C THR A 208 35.44 -10.71 37.77
N VAL A 209 35.58 -10.82 36.45
CA VAL A 209 35.29 -12.07 35.72
C VAL A 209 36.49 -13.03 35.73
N ASP A 210 36.24 -14.26 36.16
CA ASP A 210 37.16 -15.39 36.03
C ASP A 210 37.47 -15.71 34.55
N GLY A 211 38.70 -16.17 34.25
CA GLY A 211 39.11 -16.54 32.90
C GLY A 211 38.26 -17.66 32.24
N LYS A 212 37.71 -18.60 33.01
CA LYS A 212 36.78 -19.63 32.49
C LYS A 212 35.44 -19.03 32.06
N ASP A 213 34.88 -18.14 32.88
CA ASP A 213 33.67 -17.39 32.57
C ASP A 213 33.81 -16.56 31.27
N VAL A 214 34.98 -15.93 31.07
CA VAL A 214 35.31 -15.18 29.84
C VAL A 214 35.28 -16.09 28.62
N ASN A 215 35.95 -17.25 28.68
CA ASN A 215 36.02 -18.18 27.56
C ASN A 215 34.66 -18.78 27.19
N GLU A 216 33.83 -19.10 28.19
CA GLU A 216 32.47 -19.58 27.96
C GLU A 216 31.60 -18.52 27.27
N CYS A 217 31.70 -17.25 27.71
CA CYS A 217 30.98 -16.16 27.06
C CYS A 217 31.45 -15.91 25.62
N ILE A 218 32.75 -15.96 25.34
CA ILE A 218 33.25 -15.87 23.94
C ILE A 218 32.59 -16.95 23.07
N LYS A 219 32.53 -18.19 23.54
CA LYS A 219 31.92 -19.30 22.78
C LYS A 219 30.44 -19.04 22.50
N LYS A 220 29.65 -18.73 23.54
CA LYS A 220 28.20 -18.48 23.44
C LYS A 220 27.87 -17.27 22.55
N VAL A 221 28.63 -16.19 22.67
CA VAL A 221 28.43 -14.98 21.85
C VAL A 221 28.81 -15.25 20.39
N LYS A 222 29.86 -16.04 20.14
CA LYS A 222 30.24 -16.45 18.77
C LYS A 222 29.17 -17.35 18.12
N GLU A 223 28.60 -18.28 18.86
CA GLU A 223 27.47 -19.11 18.40
C GLU A 223 26.26 -18.23 18.03
N SER A 224 25.91 -17.28 18.90
CA SER A 224 24.83 -16.31 18.64
C SER A 224 25.10 -15.45 17.40
N LYS A 225 26.34 -14.95 17.24
CA LYS A 225 26.75 -14.18 16.07
C LYS A 225 26.63 -14.98 14.78
N ASN A 226 27.07 -16.23 14.78
CA ASN A 226 26.98 -17.10 13.61
C ASN A 226 25.52 -17.37 13.22
N TYR A 227 24.64 -17.60 14.20
CA TYR A 227 23.21 -17.77 13.96
C TYR A 227 22.56 -16.52 13.37
N ILE A 228 22.84 -15.34 13.92
CA ILE A 228 22.31 -14.08 13.36
C ILE A 228 22.79 -13.90 11.92
N LEU A 229 24.08 -14.15 11.64
CA LEU A 229 24.61 -14.03 10.29
C LEU A 229 24.00 -15.05 9.31
N SER A 230 23.67 -16.27 9.76
CA SER A 230 23.01 -17.25 8.89
C SER A 230 21.57 -16.87 8.55
N GLU A 231 20.90 -16.10 9.42
CA GLU A 231 19.51 -15.67 9.23
C GLU A 231 19.37 -14.30 8.53
N GLU A 232 20.47 -13.64 8.18
CA GLU A 232 20.46 -12.32 7.54
C GLU A 232 19.67 -12.32 6.22
N SER A 233 19.90 -13.33 5.38
CA SER A 233 19.16 -13.49 4.12
C SER A 233 17.66 -13.70 4.33
N ASN A 234 17.26 -14.41 5.41
CA ASN A 234 15.86 -14.64 5.73
C ASN A 234 15.20 -13.33 6.20
N ASN A 235 15.85 -12.60 7.09
CA ASN A 235 15.39 -11.30 7.57
C ASN A 235 15.18 -10.29 6.42
N ASP A 236 16.14 -10.17 5.51
CA ASP A 236 16.04 -9.29 4.35
C ASP A 236 14.90 -9.70 3.41
N THR A 237 14.69 -11.01 3.24
CA THR A 237 13.59 -11.54 2.43
C THR A 237 12.24 -11.19 3.05
N TYR A 238 12.05 -11.39 4.35
CA TYR A 238 10.79 -11.05 5.04
C TYR A 238 10.46 -9.57 4.91
N PHE A 239 11.45 -8.70 5.11
CA PHE A 239 11.26 -7.26 4.93
C PHE A 239 10.91 -6.90 3.49
N LYS A 240 11.68 -7.40 2.51
CA LYS A 240 11.44 -7.11 1.09
C LYS A 240 10.02 -7.54 0.67
N ASN A 241 9.62 -8.76 1.03
CA ASN A 241 8.30 -9.30 0.71
C ASN A 241 7.18 -8.51 1.38
N ALA A 242 7.33 -8.15 2.67
CA ALA A 242 6.34 -7.34 3.37
C ALA A 242 6.17 -5.96 2.71
N LYS A 243 7.29 -5.34 2.30
CA LYS A 243 7.28 -4.05 1.60
C LYS A 243 6.60 -4.14 0.22
N GLU A 244 6.99 -5.10 -0.62
CA GLU A 244 6.45 -5.27 -1.97
C GLU A 244 4.94 -5.57 -1.93
N ASN A 245 4.49 -6.46 -1.05
CA ASN A 245 3.07 -6.76 -0.89
C ASN A 245 2.27 -5.53 -0.40
N ASN A 246 2.83 -4.73 0.51
CA ASN A 246 2.17 -3.50 0.97
C ASN A 246 2.07 -2.42 -0.13
N GLU A 247 3.12 -2.27 -0.95
CA GLU A 247 3.11 -1.38 -2.11
C GLU A 247 2.06 -1.81 -3.13
N ASN A 248 1.92 -3.11 -3.39
CA ASN A 248 0.89 -3.66 -4.27
C ASN A 248 -0.53 -3.41 -3.73
N ALA A 249 -0.77 -3.65 -2.44
CA ALA A 249 -2.05 -3.34 -1.80
C ALA A 249 -2.40 -1.85 -1.94
N SER A 250 -1.43 -0.97 -1.72
CA SER A 250 -1.61 0.49 -1.87
C SER A 250 -1.90 0.91 -3.31
N LEU A 251 -1.25 0.30 -4.30
CA LEU A 251 -1.49 0.58 -5.71
C LEU A 251 -2.92 0.18 -6.12
N LEU A 252 -3.35 -1.01 -5.71
CA LEU A 252 -4.71 -1.48 -5.99
C LEU A 252 -5.76 -0.62 -5.30
N PHE A 253 -5.49 -0.14 -4.08
CA PHE A 253 -6.41 0.78 -3.41
C PHE A 253 -6.58 2.10 -4.17
N LYS A 254 -5.51 2.66 -4.73
CA LYS A 254 -5.60 3.84 -5.62
C LYS A 254 -6.45 3.57 -6.86
N ASN A 255 -6.39 2.37 -7.43
CA ASN A 255 -7.25 1.98 -8.55
C ASN A 255 -8.73 1.96 -8.14
N ILE A 256 -9.04 1.50 -6.91
CA ILE A 256 -10.41 1.57 -6.35
C ILE A 256 -10.86 3.02 -6.16
N GLU A 257 -10.00 3.91 -5.67
CA GLU A 257 -10.32 5.35 -5.55
C GLU A 257 -10.62 5.98 -6.93
N MET A 258 -9.83 5.63 -7.94
CA MET A 258 -10.06 6.08 -9.31
C MET A 258 -11.37 5.54 -9.87
N ALA A 259 -11.69 4.26 -9.62
CA ALA A 259 -12.95 3.64 -10.00
C ALA A 259 -14.16 4.36 -9.35
N ASN A 260 -14.08 4.67 -8.06
CA ASN A 260 -15.11 5.43 -7.35
C ASN A 260 -15.33 6.82 -7.97
N ASN A 261 -14.26 7.53 -8.31
CA ASN A 261 -14.36 8.83 -8.99
C ASN A 261 -15.01 8.70 -10.38
N LYS A 262 -14.72 7.64 -11.14
CA LYS A 262 -15.38 7.36 -12.42
C LYS A 262 -16.88 7.13 -12.23
N VAL A 263 -17.28 6.33 -11.24
CA VAL A 263 -18.70 6.07 -10.94
C VAL A 263 -19.42 7.36 -10.55
N LYS A 264 -18.83 8.19 -9.68
CA LYS A 264 -19.39 9.51 -9.32
C LYS A 264 -19.57 10.41 -10.54
N TYR A 265 -18.57 10.47 -11.43
CA TYR A 265 -18.67 11.26 -12.66
C TYR A 265 -19.82 10.78 -13.56
N ILE A 266 -19.93 9.46 -13.77
CA ILE A 266 -21.03 8.85 -14.55
C ILE A 266 -22.38 9.19 -13.92
N MET A 267 -22.46 9.26 -12.59
CA MET A 267 -23.69 9.59 -11.86
C MET A 267 -24.06 11.08 -11.95
N GLU A 268 -23.11 11.99 -11.77
CA GLU A 268 -23.33 13.45 -11.71
C GLU A 268 -23.68 14.06 -13.08
N THR A 269 -23.06 13.58 -14.15
CA THR A 269 -23.24 14.14 -15.50
C THR A 269 -24.53 13.66 -16.20
N LYS A 270 -25.18 12.62 -15.66
CA LYS A 270 -26.21 11.84 -16.36
C LYS A 270 -27.42 11.55 -15.47
N LYS A 271 -28.11 12.58 -14.97
CA LYS A 271 -29.33 12.43 -14.14
C LYS A 271 -30.49 11.85 -14.97
N ASP A 272 -31.03 10.70 -14.58
CA ASP A 272 -32.31 10.15 -15.06
C ASP A 272 -33.08 9.45 -13.92
N ASN A 273 -34.38 9.20 -14.15
CA ASN A 273 -35.47 9.12 -13.18
C ASN A 273 -35.64 7.80 -12.37
N ASP A 274 -34.85 6.76 -12.60
CA ASP A 274 -35.02 5.47 -11.90
C ASP A 274 -33.75 5.09 -11.11
N THR A 275 -33.87 5.00 -9.78
CA THR A 275 -32.74 5.02 -8.83
C THR A 275 -32.51 3.74 -8.05
N SER A 276 -33.39 2.73 -8.13
CA SER A 276 -33.34 1.55 -7.25
C SER A 276 -32.10 0.66 -7.47
N ASP A 277 -31.84 0.20 -8.69
CA ASP A 277 -30.69 -0.67 -9.01
C ASP A 277 -29.35 0.07 -8.91
N ILE A 278 -29.37 1.39 -9.12
CA ILE A 278 -28.21 2.25 -8.93
C ILE A 278 -27.79 2.26 -7.46
N ASN A 279 -28.74 2.34 -6.53
CA ASN A 279 -28.43 2.39 -5.10
C ASN A 279 -27.75 1.11 -4.61
N TYR A 280 -28.23 -0.07 -5.05
CA TYR A 280 -27.59 -1.35 -4.69
C TYR A 280 -26.13 -1.42 -5.14
N ASN A 281 -25.87 -1.03 -6.39
CA ASN A 281 -24.51 -0.98 -6.95
C ASN A 281 -23.61 0.00 -6.18
N LEU A 282 -24.14 1.15 -5.74
CA LEU A 282 -23.38 2.13 -4.96
C LEU A 282 -23.06 1.63 -3.55
N ASP A 283 -24.00 0.93 -2.90
CA ASP A 283 -23.77 0.32 -1.59
C ASP A 283 -22.69 -0.75 -1.68
N GLU A 284 -22.72 -1.59 -2.72
CA GLU A 284 -21.70 -2.62 -2.96
C GLU A 284 -20.31 -2.01 -3.23
N LEU A 285 -20.24 -0.93 -4.02
CA LEU A 285 -19.00 -0.19 -4.24
C LEU A 285 -18.42 0.35 -2.91
N LYS A 286 -19.27 0.93 -2.08
CA LYS A 286 -18.88 1.50 -0.79
C LYS A 286 -18.37 0.42 0.16
N GLU A 287 -19.07 -0.71 0.25
CA GLU A 287 -18.66 -1.84 1.08
C GLU A 287 -17.27 -2.36 0.68
N ASN A 288 -17.03 -2.57 -0.62
CA ASN A 288 -15.73 -3.02 -1.12
C ASN A 288 -14.63 -1.99 -0.88
N MET A 289 -14.93 -0.69 -1.00
CA MET A 289 -13.98 0.39 -0.70
C MET A 289 -13.62 0.42 0.79
N ASP A 290 -14.60 0.32 1.68
CA ASP A 290 -14.39 0.31 3.13
C ASP A 290 -13.59 -0.92 3.57
N LYS A 291 -13.93 -2.10 3.03
CA LYS A 291 -13.20 -3.35 3.27
C LYS A 291 -11.74 -3.24 2.79
N SER A 292 -11.54 -2.81 1.54
CA SER A 292 -10.20 -2.64 0.95
C SER A 292 -9.36 -1.64 1.73
N LYS A 293 -9.96 -0.56 2.21
CA LYS A 293 -9.26 0.45 3.03
C LYS A 293 -8.76 -0.16 4.33
N LYS A 294 -9.62 -0.92 5.02
CA LYS A 294 -9.26 -1.61 6.27
C LYS A 294 -8.09 -2.57 6.05
N ASP A 295 -8.16 -3.41 5.02
CA ASP A 295 -7.10 -4.39 4.71
C ASP A 295 -5.78 -3.69 4.32
N LYS A 296 -5.86 -2.61 3.54
CA LYS A 296 -4.70 -1.80 3.15
C LYS A 296 -4.07 -1.08 4.35
N ASP A 297 -4.86 -0.55 5.28
CA ASP A 297 -4.36 0.11 6.48
C ASP A 297 -3.74 -0.89 7.47
N GLU A 298 -4.27 -2.12 7.54
CA GLU A 298 -3.67 -3.21 8.29
C GLU A 298 -2.35 -3.67 7.68
N ALA A 299 -2.28 -3.83 6.35
CA ALA A 299 -1.04 -4.13 5.64
C ALA A 299 0.04 -3.07 5.92
N ASP A 300 -0.32 -1.78 5.87
CA ASP A 300 0.59 -0.67 6.19
C ASP A 300 1.13 -0.75 7.62
N LYS A 301 0.27 -1.08 8.59
CA LYS A 301 0.66 -1.24 9.99
C LYS A 301 1.62 -2.42 10.15
N ASN A 302 1.31 -3.55 9.53
CA ASN A 302 2.11 -4.77 9.61
C ASN A 302 3.48 -4.57 8.94
N ALA A 303 3.54 -3.97 7.76
CA ALA A 303 4.80 -3.67 7.06
C ALA A 303 5.69 -2.72 7.88
N LYS A 304 5.12 -1.70 8.54
CA LYS A 304 5.86 -0.82 9.46
C LYS A 304 6.42 -1.58 10.66
N GLN A 305 5.71 -2.58 11.17
CA GLN A 305 6.19 -3.41 12.26
C GLN A 305 7.31 -4.36 11.80
N THR A 306 7.21 -4.94 10.61
CA THR A 306 8.28 -5.73 10.00
C THR A 306 9.56 -4.90 9.83
N GLU A 307 9.45 -3.63 9.42
CA GLU A 307 10.61 -2.73 9.33
C GLU A 307 11.26 -2.47 10.69
N LYS A 308 10.46 -2.31 11.75
CA LYS A 308 11.01 -2.21 13.12
C LYS A 308 11.75 -3.48 13.53
N ASN A 309 11.25 -4.65 13.17
CA ASN A 309 11.93 -5.90 13.43
C ASN A 309 13.25 -5.99 12.66
N LYS A 310 13.31 -5.52 11.41
CA LYS A 310 14.56 -5.42 10.65
C LYS A 310 15.60 -4.54 11.37
N ILE A 311 15.20 -3.37 11.86
CA ILE A 311 16.08 -2.48 12.63
C ILE A 311 16.58 -3.18 13.90
N LEU A 312 15.69 -3.90 14.60
CA LEU A 312 16.04 -4.66 15.79
C LEU A 312 17.02 -5.81 15.49
N PHE A 313 16.86 -6.50 14.36
CA PHE A 313 17.80 -7.52 13.88
C PHE A 313 19.20 -6.93 13.69
N GLU A 314 19.32 -5.79 13.01
CA GLU A 314 20.60 -5.10 12.81
C GLU A 314 21.22 -4.64 14.14
N GLN A 315 20.38 -4.21 15.10
CA GLN A 315 20.86 -3.88 16.43
C GLN A 315 21.42 -5.11 17.15
N TYR A 316 20.75 -6.27 17.09
CA TYR A 316 21.27 -7.51 17.66
C TYR A 316 22.60 -7.93 17.03
N LYS A 317 22.73 -7.80 15.71
CA LYS A 317 23.97 -8.07 14.95
C LYS A 317 25.14 -7.18 15.42
N LYS A 318 24.86 -5.90 15.67
CA LYS A 318 25.84 -4.96 16.24
C LYS A 318 26.21 -5.33 17.68
N ASP A 319 25.21 -5.58 18.52
CA ASP A 319 25.38 -5.92 19.94
C ASP A 319 26.25 -7.16 20.14
N VAL A 320 25.99 -8.26 19.40
CA VAL A 320 26.82 -9.48 19.50
C VAL A 320 28.26 -9.24 19.07
N THR A 321 28.48 -8.37 18.08
CA THR A 321 29.82 -8.07 17.59
C THR A 321 30.60 -7.24 18.60
N GLU A 322 29.97 -6.21 19.18
CA GLU A 322 30.59 -5.40 20.22
C GLU A 322 30.89 -6.22 21.48
N LEU A 323 29.94 -7.07 21.89
CA LEU A 323 30.11 -7.92 23.06
C LEU A 323 31.26 -8.93 22.86
N LEU A 324 31.37 -9.53 21.68
CA LEU A 324 32.46 -10.45 21.36
C LEU A 324 33.82 -9.76 21.41
N ASN A 325 33.92 -8.53 20.92
CA ASN A 325 35.16 -7.74 20.97
C ASN A 325 35.57 -7.46 22.43
N LYS A 326 34.63 -7.01 23.27
CA LYS A 326 34.88 -6.75 24.70
C LYS A 326 35.40 -7.99 25.43
N TYR A 327 34.77 -9.14 25.22
CA TYR A 327 35.21 -10.38 25.84
C TYR A 327 36.56 -10.87 25.30
N SER A 328 36.85 -10.66 24.02
CA SER A 328 38.15 -11.00 23.44
C SER A 328 39.27 -10.14 24.05
N GLU A 329 39.04 -8.85 24.27
CA GLU A 329 39.97 -7.96 24.98
C GLU A 329 40.19 -8.40 26.44
N LEU A 330 39.11 -8.77 27.15
CA LEU A 330 39.19 -9.30 28.51
C LEU A 330 40.01 -10.59 28.57
N ALA A 331 39.83 -11.50 27.61
CA ALA A 331 40.62 -12.74 27.54
C ALA A 331 42.11 -12.44 27.38
N ILE A 332 42.48 -11.49 26.52
CA ILE A 332 43.87 -11.06 26.34
C ILE A 332 44.43 -10.47 27.64
N LYS A 333 43.68 -9.58 28.31
CA LYS A 333 44.09 -8.98 29.59
C LYS A 333 44.30 -10.04 30.67
N ASN A 334 43.39 -11.00 30.79
CA ASN A 334 43.48 -12.09 31.76
C ASN A 334 44.71 -12.97 31.50
N ASN A 335 44.98 -13.31 30.23
CA ASN A 335 46.18 -14.08 29.86
C ASN A 335 47.48 -13.33 30.20
N ILE A 336 47.55 -12.02 29.91
CA ILE A 336 48.72 -11.20 30.27
C ILE A 336 48.93 -11.15 31.79
N ALA A 337 47.85 -10.95 32.55
CA ALA A 337 47.91 -10.91 34.01
C ALA A 337 48.39 -12.25 34.60
N GLN A 338 47.89 -13.38 34.06
CA GLN A 338 48.30 -14.71 34.48
C GLN A 338 49.77 -14.97 34.15
N THR A 339 50.21 -14.70 32.92
CA THR A 339 51.62 -14.82 32.51
C THR A 339 52.55 -13.98 33.39
N LYS A 340 52.14 -12.76 33.76
CA LYS A 340 52.90 -11.89 34.68
C LYS A 340 53.01 -12.51 36.07
N LYS A 341 51.93 -13.10 36.59
CA LYS A 341 51.92 -13.78 37.89
C LYS A 341 52.86 -14.99 37.87
N ASP A 342 52.79 -15.82 36.84
CA ASP A 342 53.63 -17.02 36.68
C ASP A 342 55.10 -16.63 36.52
N SER A 343 55.40 -15.58 35.74
CA SER A 343 56.75 -15.05 35.59
C SER A 343 57.32 -14.55 36.93
N ASN A 344 56.50 -13.87 37.74
CA ASN A 344 56.93 -13.41 39.07
C ASN A 344 57.25 -14.57 40.02
N ILE A 345 56.50 -15.69 39.94
CA ILE A 345 56.79 -16.90 40.72
C ILE A 345 58.17 -17.44 40.31
N ILE A 346 58.41 -17.62 39.01
CA ILE A 346 59.70 -18.11 38.47
C ILE A 346 60.85 -17.18 38.87
N ILE A 347 60.68 -15.85 38.73
CA ILE A 347 61.70 -14.87 39.10
C ILE A 347 62.02 -14.97 40.60
N ASN A 348 61.02 -15.14 41.45
CA ASN A 348 61.24 -15.29 42.89
C ASN A 348 61.96 -16.61 43.23
N GLU A 349 61.63 -17.71 42.55
CA GLU A 349 62.35 -18.99 42.70
C GLU A 349 63.81 -18.88 42.26
N ILE A 350 64.08 -18.23 41.12
CA ILE A 350 65.45 -17.96 40.65
C ILE A 350 66.22 -17.13 41.68
N LYS A 351 65.62 -16.06 42.22
CA LYS A 351 66.25 -15.23 43.27
C LYS A 351 66.59 -16.03 44.52
N GLU A 352 65.69 -16.91 44.96
CA GLU A 352 65.93 -17.78 46.13
C GLU A 352 67.02 -18.82 45.86
N LEU A 353 67.04 -19.43 44.67
CA LEU A 353 68.11 -20.34 44.26
C LEU A 353 69.47 -19.64 44.20
N GLN A 354 69.51 -18.44 43.63
CA GLN A 354 70.72 -17.61 43.57
C GLN A 354 71.24 -17.31 44.97
N LYS A 355 70.36 -16.89 45.90
CA LYS A 355 70.73 -16.62 47.30
C LYS A 355 71.33 -17.85 47.99
N ARG A 356 70.76 -19.05 47.78
CA ARG A 356 71.30 -20.30 48.33
C ARG A 356 72.66 -20.66 47.72
N ALA A 357 72.83 -20.48 46.42
CA ALA A 357 74.10 -20.73 45.73
C ALA A 357 75.20 -19.79 46.26
N THR A 358 74.90 -18.50 46.44
CA THR A 358 75.83 -17.53 47.03
C THR A 358 76.26 -17.94 48.44
N LEU A 359 75.33 -18.32 49.32
CA LEU A 359 75.67 -18.78 50.67
C LEU A 359 76.56 -20.05 50.67
N GLN A 360 76.31 -20.98 49.74
CA GLN A 360 77.15 -22.18 49.59
C GLN A 360 78.55 -21.84 49.06
N ALA A 361 78.66 -20.87 48.15
CA ALA A 361 79.94 -20.38 47.66
C ALA A 361 80.75 -19.75 48.79
N GLU A 362 80.15 -18.82 49.55
CA GLU A 362 80.77 -18.18 50.72
C GLU A 362 81.25 -19.21 51.75
N ALA A 363 80.42 -20.20 52.09
CA ALA A 363 80.78 -21.27 53.02
C ALA A 363 81.93 -22.15 52.50
N SER A 364 81.98 -22.41 51.20
CA SER A 364 83.04 -23.20 50.56
C SER A 364 84.35 -22.41 50.52
N GLU A 365 84.30 -21.11 50.22
CA GLU A 365 85.44 -20.21 50.24
C GLU A 365 86.05 -20.09 51.64
N GLN A 366 85.22 -19.94 52.68
CA GLN A 366 85.68 -19.96 54.06
C GLN A 366 86.42 -21.27 54.41
N LYS A 367 85.86 -22.43 54.01
CA LYS A 367 86.51 -23.73 54.23
C LYS A 367 87.86 -23.84 53.53
N ILE A 368 87.94 -23.41 52.26
CA ILE A 368 89.21 -23.39 51.51
C ILE A 368 90.23 -22.51 52.24
N ASN A 369 89.84 -21.33 52.69
CA ASN A 369 90.73 -20.41 53.42
C ASN A 369 91.23 -21.01 54.74
N THR A 370 90.39 -21.75 55.48
CA THR A 370 90.82 -22.48 56.69
C THR A 370 91.84 -23.56 56.36
N ILE A 371 91.57 -24.40 55.36
CA ILE A 371 92.49 -25.48 54.96
C ILE A 371 93.82 -24.91 54.46
N LYS A 372 93.81 -23.79 53.70
CA LYS A 372 95.04 -23.09 53.29
C LYS A 372 95.86 -22.66 54.50
N LYS A 373 95.25 -22.05 55.52
CA LYS A 373 95.94 -21.65 56.76
C LYS A 373 96.51 -22.84 57.51
N GLU A 374 95.74 -23.92 57.69
CA GLU A 374 96.23 -25.14 58.34
C GLU A 374 97.38 -25.79 57.57
N LYS A 375 97.31 -25.82 56.23
CA LYS A 375 98.40 -26.30 55.38
C LYS A 375 99.69 -25.50 55.61
N PHE A 376 99.61 -24.16 55.64
CA PHE A 376 100.77 -23.32 55.94
C PHE A 376 101.35 -23.61 57.33
N SER A 377 100.52 -23.86 58.36
CA SER A 377 100.99 -24.25 59.69
C SER A 377 101.69 -25.61 59.72
N ILE A 378 101.24 -26.60 58.93
CA ILE A 378 101.89 -27.91 58.83
C ILE A 378 103.23 -27.83 58.08
N GLU A 379 103.36 -26.92 57.10
CA GLU A 379 104.63 -26.67 56.40
C GLU A 379 105.66 -25.91 57.28
N ASP A 380 105.21 -25.03 58.19
CA ASP A 380 106.07 -24.31 59.14
C ASP A 380 106.53 -25.18 60.35
N ASP A 381 105.74 -26.18 60.76
CA ASP A 381 106.13 -27.14 61.81
C ASP A 381 107.20 -28.13 61.28
N ASN A 382 108.45 -27.75 61.48
CA ASN A 382 109.70 -28.29 60.94
C ASN A 382 110.03 -29.77 61.30
N ALA A 383 109.17 -30.73 60.93
CA ALA A 383 109.41 -32.17 61.11
C ALA A 383 109.28 -32.92 59.77
N ASN A 384 110.40 -33.01 59.04
CA ASN A 384 110.52 -33.68 57.74
C ASN A 384 110.47 -35.23 57.91
N ASN A 385 109.28 -35.78 58.20
CA ASN A 385 109.01 -37.22 58.22
C ASN A 385 107.95 -37.61 57.18
N ASN A 386 108.03 -38.85 56.69
CA ASN A 386 107.23 -39.38 55.58
C ASN A 386 105.69 -39.35 55.80
N LYS A 387 105.20 -39.27 57.06
CA LYS A 387 103.78 -39.10 57.36
C LYS A 387 103.29 -37.67 57.11
N SER A 388 104.13 -36.65 57.35
CA SER A 388 103.77 -35.25 57.10
C SER A 388 103.57 -34.96 55.62
N ASN A 389 104.44 -35.52 54.76
CA ASN A 389 104.33 -35.39 53.30
C ASN A 389 103.06 -36.07 52.73
N GLN A 390 102.66 -37.23 53.25
CA GLN A 390 101.40 -37.88 52.82
C GLN A 390 100.16 -37.08 53.26
N ALA A 391 100.20 -36.48 54.46
CA ALA A 391 99.13 -35.60 54.93
C ALA A 391 99.03 -34.32 54.07
N ALA A 392 100.16 -33.70 53.73
CA ALA A 392 100.21 -32.53 52.85
C ALA A 392 99.64 -32.82 51.45
N ILE A 393 99.94 -33.99 50.86
CA ILE A 393 99.37 -34.42 49.58
C ILE A 393 97.86 -34.64 49.68
N GLY A 394 97.37 -35.28 50.75
CA GLY A 394 95.93 -35.48 50.97
C GLY A 394 95.16 -34.16 51.15
N ILE A 395 95.77 -33.18 51.82
CA ILE A 395 95.25 -31.82 51.99
C ILE A 395 95.23 -31.09 50.64
N GLN A 396 96.30 -31.18 49.84
CA GLN A 396 96.39 -30.60 48.50
C GLN A 396 95.27 -31.11 47.58
N THR A 397 95.07 -32.42 47.49
CA THR A 397 94.01 -33.01 46.67
C THR A 397 92.61 -32.60 47.14
N SER A 398 92.41 -32.49 48.46
CA SER A 398 91.15 -32.01 49.03
C SER A 398 90.88 -30.54 48.71
N LEU A 399 91.93 -29.70 48.73
CA LEU A 399 91.86 -28.30 48.38
C LEU A 399 91.51 -28.10 46.90
N GLU A 400 92.20 -28.79 46.00
CA GLU A 400 91.93 -28.74 44.55
C GLU A 400 90.50 -29.18 44.21
N ASN A 401 89.98 -30.19 44.91
CA ASN A 401 88.62 -30.66 44.70
C ASN A 401 87.56 -29.67 45.24
N LEU A 402 87.86 -28.96 46.33
CA LEU A 402 87.02 -27.89 46.87
C LEU A 402 87.07 -26.63 45.99
N GLU A 403 88.24 -26.21 45.53
CA GLU A 403 88.42 -25.07 44.61
C GLU A 403 87.70 -25.31 43.28
N ASN A 404 87.79 -26.53 42.72
CA ASN A 404 87.03 -26.90 41.51
C ASN A 404 85.51 -26.90 41.73
N LYS A 405 85.03 -27.27 42.92
CA LYS A 405 83.60 -27.18 43.26
C LYS A 405 83.16 -25.72 43.40
N LEU A 406 83.97 -24.88 44.06
CA LEU A 406 83.69 -23.44 44.18
C LEU A 406 83.62 -22.81 42.78
N LEU A 407 84.62 -23.04 41.93
CA LEU A 407 84.67 -22.52 40.55
C LEU A 407 83.43 -22.87 39.72
N LYS A 408 82.89 -24.09 39.90
CA LYS A 408 81.64 -24.51 39.26
C LYS A 408 80.40 -23.79 39.80
N ILE A 409 80.42 -23.35 41.05
CA ILE A 409 79.34 -22.57 41.67
C ILE A 409 79.43 -21.10 41.28
N THR A 410 80.64 -20.51 41.21
CA THR A 410 80.83 -19.09 40.87
C THR A 410 80.71 -18.77 39.38
N ASN A 411 80.85 -19.77 38.49
CA ASN A 411 80.67 -19.60 37.04
C ASN A 411 79.22 -19.85 36.55
N ILE A 412 78.28 -20.12 37.47
CA ILE A 412 76.82 -20.17 37.25
C ILE A 412 76.24 -18.82 37.66
#